data_AF-A0AAE1TP57-F1
#
_entry.id   AF-A0AAE1TP57-F1
#
_cell.length_a   1.000
_cell.length_b   1.000
_cell.length_c   1.000
_cell.angle_alpha   90.00
_cell.angle_beta   90.00
_cell.angle_gamma   90.00
#
_symmetry.space_group_name_H-M   'P 1'
#
loop_
_entity.id
_entity.type
_entity.pdbx_description
1 polymer ?
#
loop_
_entity_poly.entity_id
_entity_poly.type
_entity_poly.pdbx_seq_one_letter_code
_entity_poly.pdbx_strand_id
1 'polypeptide(L)'
;MVGEQRPLHMNGTVYIGQEQDGLASGLDPMQSTSAFMAQINVWDRLMSESSIAAMASCSDNPLGNILSSDLHDFEVVGAGEERRLVTWLCQNQVEFVIVPEKWHLKPSLQFCSVSSSEMFLPNTDDVNTRLFNETRLFLDQCTGKSYRLMRLGASDVASDGDWRRFADNRRLSYTAWAPRTQRRC
;
A
#
# COMPACT_ATOMS: atom_id res chain seq x y z
N MET A 1 18.46 2.33 28.62
CA MET A 1 19.42 1.26 28.32
C MET A 1 20.28 1.76 27.18
N VAL A 2 21.55 2.06 27.43
CA VAL A 2 22.50 2.43 26.36
C VAL A 2 23.19 1.14 25.97
N GLY A 3 22.89 0.63 24.78
CA GLY A 3 23.54 -0.56 24.23
C GLY A 3 25.03 -0.31 23.97
N GLU A 4 25.80 -1.39 23.95
CA GLU A 4 27.22 -1.36 23.58
C GLU A 4 27.38 -0.76 22.17
N GLN A 5 28.19 0.30 22.03
CA GLN A 5 28.50 0.89 20.73
C GLN A 5 29.40 -0.06 19.94
N ARG A 6 28.83 -0.75 18.96
CA ARG A 6 29.58 -1.57 18.01
C ARG A 6 29.79 -0.78 16.71
N PRO A 7 31.05 -0.54 16.28
CA PRO A 7 31.32 0.10 15.00
C PRO A 7 30.69 -0.71 13.85
N LEU A 8 29.94 -0.05 12.98
CA LEU A 8 29.49 -0.65 11.72
C LEU A 8 30.71 -0.83 10.82
N HIS A 9 31.01 -2.08 10.46
CA HIS A 9 32.05 -2.36 9.48
C HIS A 9 31.64 -1.75 8.13
N MET A 10 32.51 -0.94 7.54
CA MET A 10 32.23 -0.23 6.27
C MET A 10 32.11 -1.18 5.05
N ASN A 11 32.41 -2.47 5.20
CA ASN A 11 32.26 -3.49 4.16
C ASN A 11 31.03 -4.39 4.38
N GLY A 12 30.01 -3.87 5.07
CA GLY A 12 28.73 -4.56 5.25
C GLY A 12 27.76 -4.31 4.09
N THR A 13 26.87 -5.26 3.83
CA THR A 13 25.70 -5.06 2.97
C THR A 13 24.50 -4.72 3.84
N VAL A 14 23.79 -3.64 3.50
CA VAL A 14 22.50 -3.31 4.14
C VAL A 14 21.40 -3.91 3.29
N TYR A 15 20.60 -4.79 3.88
CA TYR A 15 19.38 -5.30 3.29
C TYR A 15 18.21 -4.49 3.81
N ILE A 16 17.29 -4.12 2.92
CA ILE A 16 16.08 -3.39 3.27
C ILE A 16 14.89 -4.27 2.86
N GLY A 17 13.93 -4.41 3.78
CA GLY A 17 12.71 -5.18 3.54
C GLY A 17 12.75 -6.64 3.95
N GLN A 18 13.81 -7.12 4.59
CA GLN A 18 13.83 -8.42 5.28
C GLN A 18 14.52 -8.28 6.65
N GLU A 19 14.01 -9.01 7.63
CA GLU A 19 14.70 -9.18 8.91
C GLU A 19 15.78 -10.25 8.77
N GLN A 20 16.94 -10.02 9.41
CA GLN A 20 17.94 -11.06 9.55
C GLN A 20 17.66 -11.86 10.83
N ASP A 21 17.43 -13.18 10.70
CA ASP A 21 17.07 -14.05 11.83
C ASP A 21 18.22 -14.23 12.87
N GLY A 22 19.41 -13.72 12.56
CA GLY A 22 20.56 -13.74 13.46
C GLY A 22 21.82 -13.17 12.81
N LEU A 23 22.83 -12.82 13.62
CA LEU A 23 24.10 -12.30 13.11
C LEU A 23 24.74 -13.30 12.13
N ALA A 24 24.92 -12.90 10.87
CA ALA A 24 25.41 -13.75 9.78
C ALA A 24 24.53 -14.98 9.48
N SER A 25 23.27 -14.98 9.92
CA SER A 25 22.25 -15.94 9.47
C SER A 25 21.67 -15.51 8.12
N GLY A 26 20.85 -16.39 7.55
CA GLY A 26 20.04 -16.10 6.37
C GLY A 26 18.88 -15.14 6.66
N LEU A 27 18.05 -14.97 5.63
CA LEU A 27 16.80 -14.24 5.71
C LEU A 27 15.64 -15.23 5.54
N ASP A 28 14.52 -14.98 6.22
CA ASP A 28 13.29 -15.76 6.04
C ASP A 28 12.44 -15.15 4.91
N PRO A 29 12.22 -15.87 3.79
CA PRO A 29 11.39 -15.38 2.69
C PRO A 29 9.96 -15.04 3.11
N MET A 30 9.44 -15.70 4.16
CA MET A 30 8.11 -15.43 4.68
C MET A 30 8.02 -14.12 5.48
N GLN A 31 9.16 -13.54 5.86
CA GLN A 31 9.26 -12.26 6.57
C GLN A 31 9.66 -11.12 5.64
N SER A 32 9.40 -11.28 4.33
CA SER A 32 9.63 -10.22 3.36
C SER A 32 8.57 -9.12 3.46
N THR A 33 9.05 -7.88 3.41
CA THR A 33 8.19 -6.69 3.43
C THR A 33 7.49 -6.54 2.09
N SER A 34 6.15 -6.55 2.11
CA SER A 34 5.33 -6.20 0.95
C SER A 34 4.89 -4.73 1.04
N ALA A 35 5.73 -3.82 0.57
CA ALA A 35 5.48 -2.38 0.61
C ALA A 35 6.13 -1.65 -0.57
N PHE A 36 5.65 -0.43 -0.85
CA PHE A 36 6.38 0.53 -1.67
C PHE A 36 7.43 1.22 -0.82
N MET A 37 8.66 1.30 -1.32
CA MET A 37 9.75 2.04 -0.68
C MET A 37 10.28 3.07 -1.66
N ALA A 38 10.47 4.29 -1.16
CA ALA A 38 11.03 5.40 -1.91
C ALA A 38 11.85 6.28 -0.96
N GLN A 39 12.77 7.07 -1.52
CA GLN A 39 13.59 8.03 -0.77
C GLN A 39 14.35 7.41 0.40
N ILE A 40 15.00 6.27 0.14
CA ILE A 40 15.83 5.61 1.15
C ILE A 40 17.10 6.43 1.31
N ASN A 41 17.26 7.03 2.49
CA ASN A 41 18.37 7.93 2.79
C ASN A 41 18.99 7.57 4.14
N VAL A 42 20.32 7.70 4.24
CA VAL A 42 21.11 7.52 5.46
C VAL A 42 22.00 8.72 5.66
N TRP A 43 22.02 9.22 6.90
CA TRP A 43 22.84 10.36 7.32
C TRP A 43 23.78 9.96 8.45
N ASP A 44 24.93 10.63 8.54
CA ASP A 44 25.89 10.49 9.64
C ASP A 44 25.52 11.30 10.90
N ARG A 45 24.34 11.93 10.87
CA ARG A 45 23.87 12.85 11.89
C ARG A 45 22.39 12.67 12.15
N LEU A 46 21.95 13.12 13.33
CA LEU A 46 20.54 13.23 13.64
C LEU A 46 19.91 14.38 12.82
N MET A 47 18.78 14.08 12.20
CA MET A 47 17.95 15.04 11.49
C MET A 47 17.19 15.94 12.48
N SER A 48 17.09 17.24 12.19
CA SER A 48 16.25 18.14 12.97
C SER A 48 14.77 17.88 12.71
N GLU A 49 13.90 18.11 13.70
CA GLU A 49 12.44 17.98 13.54
C GLU A 49 11.92 18.85 12.38
N SER A 50 12.45 20.06 12.21
CA SER A 50 12.08 20.94 11.10
C SER A 50 12.40 20.35 9.72
N SER A 51 13.56 19.68 9.59
CA SER A 51 13.95 19.02 8.35
C SER A 51 13.10 17.79 8.08
N ILE A 52 12.73 17.03 9.13
CA ILE A 52 11.82 15.88 9.02
C ILE A 52 10.43 16.35 8.56
N ALA A 53 9.91 17.42 9.17
CA ALA A 53 8.62 18.00 8.77
C ALA A 53 8.65 18.55 7.33
N ALA A 54 9.77 19.17 6.92
CA ALA A 54 9.93 19.67 5.56
C ALA A 54 9.93 18.53 4.52
N MET A 55 10.60 17.41 4.81
CA MET A 55 10.55 16.20 3.99
C MET A 55 9.14 15.59 3.93
N ALA A 56 8.49 15.43 5.08
CA ALA A 56 7.15 14.84 5.16
C ALA A 56 6.08 15.68 4.45
N SER A 57 6.28 17.00 4.37
CA SER A 57 5.43 17.93 3.61
C SER A 57 5.91 18.14 2.17
N CYS A 58 7.03 17.52 1.80
CA CYS A 58 7.69 17.66 0.50
C CYS A 58 8.00 19.09 0.10
N SER A 59 8.22 19.95 1.08
CA SER A 59 8.70 21.32 0.86
C SER A 59 10.20 21.33 0.55
N ASP A 60 10.95 20.42 1.16
CA ASP A 60 12.36 20.17 0.88
C ASP A 60 12.62 18.67 0.72
N ASN A 61 13.63 18.33 -0.09
CA ASN A 61 14.11 16.95 -0.26
C ASN A 61 15.63 16.85 -0.04
N PRO A 62 16.13 17.02 1.21
CA PRO A 62 17.54 16.82 1.51
C PRO A 62 17.93 15.36 1.30
N LEU A 63 19.02 15.12 0.57
CA LEU A 63 19.55 13.78 0.32
C LEU A 63 20.46 13.32 1.47
N GLY A 64 20.52 12.01 1.68
CA GLY A 64 21.45 11.35 2.59
C GLY A 64 22.91 11.57 2.17
N ASN A 65 23.77 11.93 3.12
CA ASN A 65 25.20 12.10 2.86
C ASN A 65 26.01 10.80 3.00
N ILE A 66 25.48 9.77 3.67
CA ILE A 66 26.07 8.42 3.66
C ILE A 66 25.53 7.64 2.47
N LEU A 67 24.20 7.64 2.29
CA LEU A 67 23.55 6.92 1.20
C LEU A 67 22.23 7.61 0.84
N SER A 68 21.91 7.65 -0.45
CA SER A 68 20.63 8.10 -0.98
C SER A 68 20.27 7.24 -2.19
N SER A 69 19.06 6.68 -2.21
CA SER A 69 18.50 5.94 -3.36
C SER A 69 18.39 6.79 -4.63
N ASP A 70 18.45 8.11 -4.50
CA ASP A 70 18.35 9.02 -5.65
C ASP A 70 19.70 9.18 -6.36
N LEU A 71 20.82 8.81 -5.70
CA LEU A 71 22.19 9.00 -6.20
C LEU A 71 23.00 7.70 -6.29
N HIS A 72 22.72 6.73 -5.41
CA HIS A 72 23.48 5.49 -5.29
C HIS A 72 22.68 4.32 -5.88
N ASP A 73 23.40 3.37 -6.46
CA ASP A 73 22.79 2.16 -7.03
C ASP A 73 22.38 1.18 -5.94
N PHE A 74 21.23 0.55 -6.14
CA PHE A 74 20.70 -0.53 -5.31
C PHE A 74 20.55 -1.79 -6.14
N GLU A 75 20.88 -2.94 -5.55
CA GLU A 75 20.49 -4.23 -6.12
C GLU A 75 19.02 -4.48 -5.76
N VAL A 76 18.15 -4.47 -6.77
CA VAL A 76 16.71 -4.73 -6.60
C VAL A 76 16.43 -6.20 -6.87
N VAL A 77 16.06 -6.94 -5.83
CA VAL A 77 15.76 -8.38 -5.90
C VAL A 77 14.29 -8.61 -5.61
N GLY A 78 13.56 -9.25 -6.53
CA GLY A 78 12.17 -9.64 -6.32
C GLY A 78 11.17 -8.47 -6.20
N ALA A 79 11.54 -7.28 -6.66
CA ALA A 79 10.70 -6.08 -6.63
C ALA A 79 10.73 -5.35 -7.99
N GLY A 80 9.70 -4.53 -8.24
CA GLY A 80 9.69 -3.60 -9.37
C GLY A 80 10.31 -2.26 -8.98
N GLU A 81 11.03 -1.63 -9.91
CA GLU A 81 11.60 -0.30 -9.73
C GLU A 81 10.91 0.71 -10.65
N GLU A 82 10.63 1.90 -10.14
CA GLU A 82 10.07 2.99 -10.90
C GLU A 82 10.62 4.34 -10.44
N ARG A 83 10.93 5.23 -11.40
CA ARG A 83 11.34 6.61 -11.11
C ARG A 83 10.13 7.55 -11.17
N ARG A 84 9.98 8.36 -10.12
CA ARG A 84 8.94 9.38 -9.97
C ARG A 84 9.54 10.68 -9.43
N LEU A 85 8.87 11.80 -9.72
CA LEU A 85 9.17 13.07 -9.06
C LEU A 85 8.76 12.98 -7.59
N VAL A 86 9.53 13.60 -6.69
CA VAL A 86 9.23 13.56 -5.25
C VAL A 86 7.81 14.02 -4.94
N THR A 87 7.32 15.02 -5.68
CA THR A 87 5.96 15.56 -5.55
C THR A 87 4.88 14.51 -5.75
N TRP A 88 5.17 13.41 -6.45
CA TRP A 88 4.24 12.30 -6.63
C TRP A 88 3.94 11.57 -5.30
N LEU A 89 4.94 11.40 -4.42
CA LEU A 89 4.77 10.79 -3.10
C LEU A 89 3.85 11.61 -2.18
N CYS A 90 3.73 12.89 -2.48
CA CYS A 90 3.06 13.90 -1.68
C CYS A 90 1.68 14.26 -2.26
N GLN A 91 1.38 13.74 -3.44
CA GLN A 91 0.03 13.78 -3.96
C GLN A 91 -0.82 12.87 -3.10
N ASN A 92 -2.00 13.35 -2.68
CA ASN A 92 -3.04 12.50 -2.12
C ASN A 92 -3.58 11.59 -3.22
N GLN A 93 -2.81 10.56 -3.55
CA GLN A 93 -3.26 9.50 -4.43
C GLN A 93 -4.16 8.60 -3.58
N VAL A 94 -5.38 8.40 -4.06
CA VAL A 94 -6.25 7.37 -3.49
C VAL A 94 -5.55 6.04 -3.80
N GLU A 95 -4.99 5.36 -2.83
CA GLU A 95 -4.38 4.03 -3.02
C GLU A 95 -5.32 2.93 -2.54
N PHE A 96 -5.19 1.73 -3.12
CA PHE A 96 -5.95 0.56 -2.73
C PHE A 96 -5.12 -0.71 -2.90
N VAL A 97 -5.41 -1.72 -2.08
CA VAL A 97 -4.81 -3.05 -2.18
C VAL A 97 -5.90 -4.03 -2.64
N ILE A 98 -5.59 -4.83 -3.66
CA ILE A 98 -6.47 -5.90 -4.13
C ILE A 98 -6.03 -7.20 -3.45
N VAL A 99 -6.95 -7.79 -2.68
CA VAL A 99 -6.78 -9.11 -2.08
C VAL A 99 -7.53 -10.12 -2.97
N PRO A 100 -6.82 -10.89 -3.81
CA PRO A 100 -7.44 -11.79 -4.79
C PRO A 100 -8.07 -13.04 -4.17
N GLU A 101 -7.67 -13.41 -2.96
CA GLU A 101 -8.22 -14.55 -2.24
C GLU A 101 -9.69 -14.34 -1.85
N LYS A 102 -10.48 -15.41 -1.95
CA LYS A 102 -11.90 -15.36 -1.61
C LYS A 102 -12.09 -15.25 -0.09
N TRP A 103 -12.45 -14.07 0.39
CA TRP A 103 -12.72 -13.83 1.80
C TRP A 103 -14.20 -13.55 2.09
N HIS A 104 -14.63 -13.93 3.30
CA HIS A 104 -15.92 -13.50 3.84
C HIS A 104 -15.82 -12.05 4.35
N LEU A 105 -16.96 -11.36 4.42
CA LEU A 105 -17.00 -9.92 4.76
C LEU A 105 -16.33 -9.60 6.10
N LYS A 106 -16.59 -10.39 7.14
CA LYS A 106 -16.04 -10.14 8.49
C LYS A 106 -14.50 -10.21 8.52
N PRO A 107 -13.85 -11.28 8.00
CA PRO A 107 -12.40 -11.31 7.81
C PRO A 107 -11.84 -10.13 7.01
N SER A 108 -12.50 -9.74 5.91
CA SER A 108 -12.06 -8.59 5.09
C SER A 108 -12.06 -7.28 5.89
N LEU A 109 -13.13 -7.01 6.65
CA LEU A 109 -13.21 -5.83 7.53
C LEU A 109 -12.12 -5.85 8.61
N GLN A 110 -11.87 -7.01 9.21
CA GLN A 110 -10.84 -7.16 10.23
C GLN A 110 -9.43 -6.87 9.66
N PHE A 111 -9.13 -7.37 8.47
CA PHE A 111 -7.85 -7.11 7.82
C PHE A 111 -7.64 -5.62 7.53
N CYS A 112 -8.63 -4.95 6.94
CA CYS A 112 -8.56 -3.51 6.74
C CYS A 112 -8.33 -2.77 8.07
N SER A 113 -9.06 -3.15 9.13
CA SER A 113 -8.89 -2.52 10.44
C SER A 113 -7.50 -2.74 11.03
N VAL A 114 -6.89 -3.92 10.85
CA VAL A 114 -5.54 -4.22 11.35
C VAL A 114 -4.49 -3.46 10.56
N SER A 115 -4.71 -3.22 9.26
CA SER A 115 -3.81 -2.43 8.41
C SER A 115 -4.07 -0.92 8.46
N SER A 116 -4.81 -0.42 9.45
CA SER A 116 -5.22 1.00 9.56
C SER A 116 -5.84 1.54 8.26
N SER A 117 -6.55 0.68 7.54
CA SER A 117 -7.18 0.93 6.25
C SER A 117 -8.69 0.69 6.34
N GLU A 118 -9.40 0.99 5.26
CA GLU A 118 -10.84 0.72 5.15
C GLU A 118 -11.17 -0.07 3.87
N MET A 119 -12.33 -0.73 3.86
CA MET A 119 -12.81 -1.39 2.65
C MET A 119 -13.04 -0.35 1.55
N PHE A 120 -12.38 -0.56 0.41
CA PHE A 120 -12.29 0.45 -0.63
C PHE A 120 -13.63 0.77 -1.32
N LEU A 121 -13.82 2.04 -1.66
CA LEU A 121 -14.91 2.53 -2.51
C LEU A 121 -14.38 3.57 -3.50
N PRO A 122 -14.54 3.37 -4.82
CA PRO A 122 -14.23 4.41 -5.79
C PRO A 122 -15.17 5.60 -5.60
N ASN A 123 -14.66 6.80 -5.83
CA ASN A 123 -15.39 8.06 -5.67
C ASN A 123 -15.55 8.85 -6.98
N THR A 124 -14.97 8.36 -8.08
CA THR A 124 -14.97 8.95 -9.42
C THR A 124 -14.88 7.84 -10.47
N ASP A 125 -15.25 8.15 -11.71
CA ASP A 125 -15.17 7.23 -12.84
C ASP A 125 -13.73 6.81 -13.15
N ASP A 126 -12.77 7.74 -13.01
CA ASP A 126 -11.34 7.47 -13.24
C ASP A 126 -10.80 6.44 -12.24
N VAL A 127 -11.10 6.63 -10.94
CA VAL A 127 -10.69 5.69 -9.89
C VAL A 127 -11.39 4.34 -10.06
N ASN A 128 -12.67 4.32 -10.45
CA ASN A 128 -13.41 3.09 -10.72
C ASN A 128 -12.83 2.32 -11.92
N THR A 129 -12.46 3.04 -12.98
CA THR A 129 -11.83 2.47 -14.18
C THR A 129 -10.45 1.91 -13.86
N ARG A 130 -9.66 2.63 -13.05
CA ARG A 130 -8.35 2.17 -12.59
C ARG A 130 -8.48 0.90 -11.76
N LEU A 131 -9.38 0.88 -10.77
CA LEU A 131 -9.67 -0.31 -9.97
C LEU A 131 -10.05 -1.50 -10.86
N PHE A 132 -10.96 -1.31 -11.82
CA PHE A 132 -11.34 -2.36 -12.75
C PHE A 132 -10.14 -2.89 -13.55
N ASN A 133 -9.31 -2.01 -14.11
CA ASN A 133 -8.16 -2.43 -14.90
C ASN A 133 -7.12 -3.20 -14.05
N GLU A 134 -6.84 -2.76 -12.83
CA GLU A 134 -5.89 -3.43 -11.94
C GLU A 134 -6.41 -4.80 -11.46
N THR A 135 -7.72 -4.95 -11.23
CA THR A 135 -8.29 -6.27 -10.87
C THR A 135 -8.09 -7.31 -11.98
N ARG A 136 -7.88 -6.89 -13.23
CA ARG A 136 -7.63 -7.81 -14.35
C ARG A 136 -6.30 -8.54 -14.24
N LEU A 137 -5.35 -8.02 -13.46
CA LEU A 137 -4.07 -8.67 -13.20
C LEU A 137 -4.23 -9.99 -12.42
N PHE A 138 -5.36 -10.18 -11.74
CA PHE A 138 -5.64 -11.34 -10.91
C PHE A 138 -6.65 -12.31 -11.52
N LEU A 139 -6.96 -12.18 -12.82
CA LEU A 139 -7.96 -13.02 -13.49
C LEU A 139 -7.65 -14.52 -13.39
N ASP A 140 -6.38 -14.89 -13.37
CA ASP A 140 -5.96 -16.29 -13.27
C ASP A 140 -6.20 -16.89 -11.88
N GLN A 141 -6.20 -16.05 -10.84
CA GLN A 141 -6.46 -16.47 -9.46
C GLN A 141 -7.96 -16.59 -9.16
N CYS A 142 -8.78 -15.84 -9.90
CA CYS A 142 -10.22 -15.84 -9.78
C CYS A 142 -10.84 -16.88 -10.78
N THR A 143 -11.23 -18.09 -10.34
CA THR A 143 -11.63 -19.26 -11.21
C THR A 143 -13.05 -19.88 -10.98
N GLY A 144 -13.85 -20.27 -12.04
CA GLY A 144 -15.31 -20.74 -12.04
C GLY A 144 -16.46 -19.87 -12.76
N LYS A 145 -17.54 -19.31 -12.16
CA LYS A 145 -18.28 -18.09 -12.67
C LYS A 145 -18.54 -16.89 -11.70
N SER A 146 -18.48 -17.08 -10.38
CA SER A 146 -18.89 -16.07 -9.36
C SER A 146 -17.79 -15.19 -8.73
N TYR A 147 -16.52 -15.44 -9.03
CA TYR A 147 -15.32 -14.72 -8.49
C TYR A 147 -14.89 -13.56 -9.39
N ARG A 148 -15.66 -13.24 -10.43
CA ARG A 148 -15.48 -11.99 -11.18
C ARG A 148 -16.05 -10.79 -10.42
N LEU A 149 -16.46 -10.98 -9.17
CA LEU A 149 -17.02 -9.96 -8.30
C LEU A 149 -16.05 -9.70 -7.16
N MET A 150 -15.63 -8.45 -7.03
CA MET A 150 -14.86 -7.93 -5.91
C MET A 150 -15.83 -7.30 -4.90
N ARG A 151 -15.57 -7.47 -3.60
CA ARG A 151 -16.34 -6.78 -2.55
C ARG A 151 -15.83 -5.34 -2.39
N LEU A 152 -16.76 -4.40 -2.30
CA LEU A 152 -16.49 -3.00 -2.00
C LEU A 152 -17.10 -2.61 -0.66
N GLY A 153 -16.68 -1.47 -0.13
CA GLY A 153 -16.95 -1.02 1.24
C GLY A 153 -18.34 -0.46 1.56
N ALA A 154 -19.41 -0.95 0.92
CA ALA A 154 -20.75 -0.40 1.11
C ALA A 154 -21.85 -1.45 1.31
N SER A 155 -22.93 -1.06 1.97
CA SER A 155 -24.14 -1.86 2.16
C SER A 155 -25.38 -0.99 2.31
N ASP A 156 -26.53 -1.54 1.92
CA ASP A 156 -27.89 -1.01 2.09
C ASP A 156 -28.70 -1.80 3.13
N VAL A 157 -28.05 -2.60 3.98
CA VAL A 157 -28.74 -3.45 4.98
C VAL A 157 -29.63 -2.64 5.93
N ALA A 158 -29.28 -1.38 6.19
CA ALA A 158 -30.09 -0.51 7.04
C ALA A 158 -31.42 -0.10 6.38
N SER A 159 -31.43 0.15 5.07
CA SER A 159 -32.61 0.55 4.29
C SER A 159 -32.35 0.32 2.80
N ASP A 160 -33.25 -0.42 2.16
CA ASP A 160 -33.15 -0.76 0.73
C ASP A 160 -32.99 0.52 -0.12
N GLY A 161 -31.96 0.53 -0.97
CA GLY A 161 -31.60 1.67 -1.80
C GLY A 161 -30.82 2.80 -1.10
N ASP A 162 -30.64 2.75 0.22
CA ASP A 162 -29.77 3.69 0.98
C ASP A 162 -28.40 3.07 1.24
N TRP A 163 -27.57 3.04 0.19
CA TRP A 163 -26.21 2.52 0.27
C TRP A 163 -25.31 3.42 1.11
N ARG A 164 -24.69 2.84 2.13
CA ARG A 164 -23.82 3.50 3.10
C ARG A 164 -22.48 2.79 3.23
N ARG A 165 -21.45 3.57 3.55
CA ARG A 165 -20.08 3.06 3.75
C ARG A 165 -19.97 2.28 5.04
N PHE A 166 -19.17 1.21 5.04
CA PHE A 166 -18.86 0.47 6.27
C PHE A 166 -18.07 1.29 7.28
N ALA A 167 -17.19 2.18 6.82
CA ALA A 167 -16.26 2.88 7.69
C ALA A 167 -16.94 3.91 8.61
N ASP A 168 -17.89 4.68 8.08
CA ASP A 168 -18.47 5.82 8.79
C ASP A 168 -19.97 6.02 8.57
N ASN A 169 -20.64 5.05 7.95
CA ASN A 169 -22.08 5.04 7.73
C ASN A 169 -22.62 6.23 6.91
N ARG A 170 -21.74 6.99 6.23
CA ARG A 170 -22.16 8.05 5.30
C ARG A 170 -22.71 7.45 4.01
N ARG A 171 -23.68 8.15 3.42
CA ARG A 171 -24.27 7.78 2.13
C ARG A 171 -23.24 7.90 1.02
N LEU A 172 -23.31 7.01 0.04
CA LEU A 172 -22.42 7.08 -1.14
C LEU A 172 -22.66 8.37 -1.94
N SER A 173 -21.58 9.11 -2.20
CA SER A 173 -21.59 10.31 -3.06
C SER A 173 -21.43 9.97 -4.55
N TYR A 174 -20.89 8.79 -4.85
CA TYR A 174 -20.63 8.29 -6.19
C TYR A 174 -21.16 6.87 -6.30
N THR A 175 -21.79 6.56 -7.44
CA THR A 175 -22.24 5.20 -7.76
C THR A 175 -22.08 4.94 -9.25
N ALA A 176 -21.61 3.76 -9.60
CA ALA A 176 -21.47 3.29 -10.98
C ALA A 176 -22.12 1.90 -11.11
N TRP A 177 -23.42 1.85 -10.83
CA TRP A 177 -24.17 0.60 -10.86
C TRP A 177 -24.23 0.03 -12.28
N ALA A 178 -23.95 -1.27 -12.40
CA ALA A 178 -24.19 -1.97 -13.66
C ALA A 178 -25.65 -1.79 -14.09
N PRO A 179 -25.94 -1.65 -15.40
CA PRO A 179 -27.30 -1.59 -15.89
C PRO A 179 -28.09 -2.76 -15.33
N ARG A 180 -29.30 -2.51 -14.80
CA ARG A 180 -30.19 -3.59 -14.36
C ARG A 180 -30.43 -4.49 -15.56
N THR A 181 -29.77 -5.65 -15.58
CA THR A 181 -30.17 -6.72 -16.49
C THR A 181 -31.55 -7.14 -16.01
N GLN A 182 -32.58 -6.78 -16.77
CA GLN A 182 -33.92 -7.33 -16.60
C GLN A 182 -33.83 -8.84 -16.86
N ARG A 183 -33.40 -9.60 -15.86
CA ARG A 183 -33.81 -10.99 -15.74
C ARG A 183 -35.19 -10.95 -15.11
N ARG A 184 -36.20 -10.79 -15.97
CA ARG A 184 -37.56 -11.25 -15.63
C ARG A 184 -37.43 -12.73 -15.24
N CYS A 185 -38.09 -13.05 -14.12
CA CYS A 185 -38.25 -14.34 -13.45
C CYS A 185 -37.67 -15.58 -14.16
#